data_AF-A0AAV3F0B3-F1
#
_entry.id   AF-A0AAV3F0B3-F1
#
_cell.length_a   1.000
_cell.length_b   1.000
_cell.length_c   1.000
_cell.angle_alpha   90.00
_cell.angle_beta   90.00
_cell.angle_gamma   90.00
#
_symmetry.space_group_name_H-M   'P 1'
#
loop_
_entity.id
_entity.type
_entity.pdbx_description
1 polymer ?
#
loop_
_entity_poly.entity_id
_entity_poly.type
_entity_poly.pdbx_seq_one_letter_code
_entity_poly.pdbx_strand_id
1 'polypeptide(L)'
;MKVAEVIKSITTKDKNRAMQLPVRELEQESKGHYVAFVDDGEQSYDVQLFIQAAKITALTCDCPNGETLCLHKVAVLLAMEDSKGGTKKKSTTTGAKTKKKKLTETEEVMLRVDKEAITGWLSGVFKKNKPLEQLFLLTFSTDETQYTTDQVREIMEQTIKSVAGRRKTLEGANVKKLMDLMNIALEPVNHYVTVSINKPITLDIFSTVIETMTDFQNRIRTYSKKIDLFYDEYIHWLALTINNVQVKSVWEEVIKNIVYKTFEQFVNKKIEGKTYYNFLVKEVYHSANKEQQKYIADELVVHILSMPVKRQLMDFEYVLFLKEVALDQDVYDKVQQFFSIDIYKN
;
A
#
# COMPACT_ATOMS: atom_id res chain seq x y z
N MET A 1 -35.88 -17.21 6.52
CA MET A 1 -37.11 -16.58 7.07
C MET A 1 -36.95 -15.06 6.97
N LYS A 2 -38.02 -14.26 6.93
CA LYS A 2 -37.90 -12.79 6.98
C LYS A 2 -37.57 -12.31 8.40
N VAL A 3 -36.89 -11.17 8.55
CA VAL A 3 -36.57 -10.56 9.86
C VAL A 3 -37.81 -10.46 10.75
N ALA A 4 -38.92 -9.92 10.23
CA ALA A 4 -40.17 -9.78 10.98
C ALA A 4 -40.81 -11.13 11.39
N GLU A 5 -40.59 -12.21 10.64
CA GLU A 5 -41.10 -13.55 10.99
C GLU A 5 -40.28 -14.15 12.13
N VAL A 6 -38.95 -13.97 12.11
CA VAL A 6 -38.06 -14.40 13.20
C VAL A 6 -38.40 -13.63 14.47
N ILE A 7 -38.58 -12.30 14.39
CA ILE A 7 -38.97 -11.48 15.55
C ILE A 7 -40.31 -11.93 16.13
N LYS A 8 -41.30 -12.32 15.32
CA LYS A 8 -42.59 -12.83 15.82
C LYS A 8 -42.47 -14.15 16.57
N SER A 9 -41.48 -14.98 16.27
CA SER A 9 -41.26 -16.27 16.93
C SER A 9 -40.58 -16.17 18.31
N ILE A 10 -40.07 -14.99 18.69
CA ILE A 10 -39.34 -14.77 19.94
C ILE A 10 -40.31 -14.40 21.07
N THR A 11 -40.08 -14.96 22.26
CA THR A 11 -40.90 -14.67 23.44
C THR A 11 -40.82 -13.20 23.86
N THR A 12 -41.90 -12.66 24.43
CA THR A 12 -41.93 -11.27 24.93
C THR A 12 -40.86 -11.01 25.98
N LYS A 13 -40.52 -12.02 26.79
CA LYS A 13 -39.48 -11.94 27.82
C LYS A 13 -38.09 -11.73 27.22
N ASP A 14 -37.77 -12.47 26.15
CA ASP A 14 -36.45 -12.39 25.50
C ASP A 14 -36.31 -11.11 24.67
N LYS A 15 -37.40 -10.62 24.07
CA LYS A 15 -37.41 -9.28 23.42
C LYS A 15 -37.08 -8.18 24.42
N ASN A 16 -37.73 -8.17 25.58
CA ASN A 16 -37.50 -7.14 26.59
C ASN A 16 -36.07 -7.15 27.12
N ARG A 17 -35.45 -8.34 27.23
CA ARG A 17 -34.03 -8.48 27.60
C ARG A 17 -33.10 -7.98 26.50
N ALA A 18 -33.35 -8.37 25.26
CA ALA A 18 -32.55 -7.93 24.12
C ALA A 18 -32.59 -6.41 23.89
N MET A 19 -33.71 -5.75 24.17
CA MET A 19 -33.81 -4.28 24.09
C MET A 19 -32.94 -3.52 25.11
N GLN A 20 -32.45 -4.19 26.15
CA GLN A 20 -31.52 -3.58 27.11
C GLN A 20 -30.06 -3.67 26.68
N LEU A 21 -29.75 -4.46 25.64
CA LEU A 21 -28.39 -4.61 25.12
C LEU A 21 -28.09 -3.48 24.12
N PRO A 22 -27.10 -2.62 24.37
CA PRO A 22 -26.71 -1.58 23.44
C PRO A 22 -26.15 -2.19 22.15
N VAL A 23 -26.69 -1.77 21.01
CA VAL A 23 -26.17 -2.14 19.68
C VAL A 23 -25.43 -0.93 19.10
N ARG A 24 -24.16 -1.11 18.75
CA ARG A 24 -23.29 -0.08 18.15
C ARG A 24 -22.89 -0.49 16.73
N GLU A 25 -22.65 0.52 15.89
CA GLU A 25 -22.08 0.36 14.54
C GLU A 25 -22.83 -0.67 13.68
N LEU A 26 -24.17 -0.70 13.79
CA LEU A 26 -25.01 -1.49 12.91
C LEU A 26 -24.97 -0.91 11.49
N GLU A 27 -24.06 -1.44 10.69
CA GLU A 27 -23.76 -0.95 9.36
C GLU A 27 -23.80 -2.08 8.32
N GLN A 28 -23.96 -1.68 7.06
CA GLN A 28 -24.00 -2.61 5.95
C GLN A 28 -22.64 -2.62 5.26
N GLU A 29 -21.82 -3.63 5.56
CA GLU A 29 -20.47 -3.75 5.00
C GLU A 29 -20.49 -4.11 3.50
N SER A 30 -21.41 -4.98 3.09
CA SER A 30 -21.61 -5.33 1.68
C SER A 30 -23.09 -5.60 1.37
N LYS A 31 -23.46 -5.79 0.10
CA LYS A 31 -24.87 -5.95 -0.29
C LYS A 31 -25.51 -7.16 0.40
N GLY A 32 -26.35 -6.92 1.40
CA GLY A 32 -26.98 -7.97 2.20
C GLY A 32 -26.17 -8.46 3.41
N HIS A 33 -24.98 -7.93 3.67
CA HIS A 33 -24.18 -8.25 4.87
C HIS A 33 -24.24 -7.09 5.86
N TYR A 34 -24.73 -7.35 7.06
CA TYR A 34 -24.82 -6.39 8.16
C TYR A 34 -23.97 -6.87 9.33
N VAL A 35 -23.20 -5.96 9.92
CA VAL A 35 -22.34 -6.21 11.08
C VAL A 35 -22.73 -5.24 12.18
N ALA A 36 -22.70 -5.69 13.43
CA ALA A 36 -22.96 -4.86 14.60
C ALA A 36 -22.27 -5.40 15.84
N PHE A 37 -21.91 -4.49 16.74
CA PHE A 37 -21.39 -4.83 18.06
C PHE A 37 -22.51 -4.73 19.10
N VAL A 38 -22.67 -5.79 19.90
CA VAL A 38 -23.64 -5.80 21.00
C VAL A 38 -22.93 -5.86 22.34
N ASP A 39 -23.09 -4.83 23.15
CA ASP A 39 -22.49 -4.77 24.48
C ASP A 39 -23.36 -5.53 25.49
N ASP A 40 -22.74 -6.42 26.25
CA ASP A 40 -23.37 -7.21 27.32
C ASP A 40 -22.45 -7.21 28.55
N GLY A 41 -22.70 -6.26 29.44
CA GLY A 41 -21.83 -5.98 30.58
C GLY A 41 -20.51 -5.33 30.15
N GLU A 42 -19.38 -5.94 30.52
CA GLU A 42 -18.03 -5.49 30.14
C GLU A 42 -17.52 -6.11 28.83
N GLN A 43 -18.33 -6.97 28.20
CA GLN A 43 -17.97 -7.67 26.97
C GLN A 43 -18.78 -7.14 25.78
N SER A 44 -18.18 -7.19 24.59
CA SER A 44 -18.80 -6.79 23.34
C SER A 44 -18.71 -7.96 22.37
N TYR A 45 -19.84 -8.27 21.73
CA TYR A 45 -20.01 -9.43 20.87
C TYR A 45 -20.27 -8.99 19.42
N ASP A 46 -19.54 -9.56 18.47
CA ASP A 46 -19.76 -9.37 17.04
C ASP A 46 -20.95 -10.21 16.56
N VAL A 47 -21.92 -9.54 15.96
CA VAL A 47 -23.11 -10.15 15.37
C VAL A 47 -23.17 -9.82 13.89
N GLN A 48 -23.17 -10.87 13.06
CA GLN A 48 -23.24 -10.74 11.61
C GLN A 48 -24.55 -11.32 11.09
N LEU A 49 -25.20 -10.58 10.19
CA LEU A 49 -26.46 -10.93 9.57
C LEU A 49 -26.36 -10.88 8.05
N PHE A 50 -26.73 -11.97 7.40
CA PHE A 50 -26.78 -12.10 5.95
C PHE A 50 -28.23 -12.15 5.46
N ILE A 51 -28.58 -11.23 4.56
CA ILE A 51 -29.91 -11.09 3.96
C ILE A 51 -29.79 -11.16 2.44
N GLN A 52 -30.45 -12.14 1.83
CA GLN A 52 -30.58 -12.25 0.37
C GLN A 52 -32.06 -12.30 -0.01
N ALA A 53 -32.47 -11.50 -1.00
CA ALA A 53 -33.86 -11.43 -1.47
C ALA A 53 -34.89 -11.28 -0.33
N ALA A 54 -34.58 -10.40 0.65
CA ALA A 54 -35.38 -10.14 1.85
C ALA A 54 -35.54 -11.33 2.83
N LYS A 55 -34.74 -12.40 2.70
CA LYS A 55 -34.69 -13.53 3.64
C LYS A 55 -33.34 -13.57 4.34
N ILE A 56 -33.34 -13.85 5.65
CA ILE A 56 -32.14 -14.14 6.41
C ILE A 56 -31.58 -15.48 5.92
N THR A 57 -30.34 -15.48 5.45
CA THR A 57 -29.58 -16.66 5.00
C THR A 57 -28.62 -17.18 6.08
N ALA A 58 -28.03 -16.28 6.86
CA ALA A 58 -27.19 -16.64 8.00
C ALA A 58 -27.27 -15.54 9.08
N LEU A 59 -27.11 -15.95 10.34
CA LEU A 59 -27.08 -15.07 11.51
C LEU A 59 -26.13 -15.66 12.55
N THR A 60 -24.95 -15.08 12.67
CA THR A 60 -23.86 -15.55 13.53
C THR A 60 -23.61 -14.56 14.67
N CYS A 61 -23.09 -15.09 15.77
CA CYS A 61 -22.66 -14.31 16.92
C CYS A 61 -21.51 -15.06 17.59
N ASP A 62 -20.50 -14.35 18.05
CA ASP A 62 -19.32 -14.87 18.74
C ASP A 62 -19.54 -15.15 20.24
N CYS A 63 -20.75 -14.95 20.76
CA CYS A 63 -21.07 -15.29 22.14
C CYS A 63 -21.05 -16.83 22.38
N PRO A 64 -20.91 -17.29 23.64
CA PRO A 64 -20.91 -18.72 23.97
C PRO A 64 -22.19 -19.49 23.55
N ASN A 65 -23.31 -18.78 23.31
CA ASN A 65 -24.57 -19.34 22.83
C ASN A 65 -24.80 -19.09 21.32
N GLY A 66 -23.75 -18.75 20.58
CA GLY A 66 -23.77 -18.26 19.20
C GLY A 66 -24.29 -19.26 18.16
N GLU A 67 -24.40 -20.55 18.48
CA GLU A 67 -24.98 -21.56 17.60
C GLU A 67 -26.52 -21.51 17.56
N THR A 68 -27.15 -20.90 18.58
CA THR A 68 -28.60 -20.73 18.66
C THR A 68 -29.01 -19.27 18.44
N LEU A 69 -30.31 -18.97 18.52
CA LEU A 69 -30.80 -17.59 18.52
C LEU A 69 -30.55 -16.96 19.89
N CYS A 70 -29.33 -16.46 20.12
CA CYS A 70 -28.96 -15.76 21.36
C CYS A 70 -29.57 -14.36 21.46
N LEU A 71 -29.55 -13.77 22.66
CA LEU A 71 -30.12 -12.44 22.92
C LEU A 71 -29.44 -11.33 22.10
N HIS A 72 -28.14 -11.45 21.78
CA HIS A 72 -27.41 -10.49 20.95
C HIS A 72 -27.93 -10.46 19.51
N LYS A 73 -28.17 -11.63 18.92
CA LYS A 73 -28.81 -11.75 17.60
C LYS A 73 -30.19 -11.13 17.58
N VAL A 74 -30.96 -11.32 18.66
CA VAL A 74 -32.29 -10.69 18.80
C VAL A 74 -32.19 -9.17 18.89
N ALA A 75 -31.21 -8.64 19.63
CA ALA A 75 -30.99 -7.20 19.77
C ALA A 75 -30.71 -6.54 18.41
N VAL A 76 -29.87 -7.18 17.58
CA VAL A 76 -29.57 -6.70 16.22
C VAL A 76 -30.79 -6.76 15.31
N LEU A 77 -31.57 -7.84 15.35
CA LEU A 77 -32.80 -7.94 14.55
C LEU A 77 -33.83 -6.85 14.93
N LEU A 78 -33.97 -6.55 16.23
CA LEU A 78 -34.84 -5.48 16.72
C LEU A 78 -34.32 -4.09 16.29
N ALA A 79 -33.02 -3.83 16.40
CA ALA A 79 -32.41 -2.58 15.93
C ALA A 79 -32.56 -2.37 14.41
N MET A 80 -32.54 -3.46 13.63
CA MET A 80 -32.82 -3.44 12.19
C MET A 80 -34.30 -3.20 11.84
N GLU A 81 -35.23 -3.57 12.71
CA GLU A 81 -36.66 -3.28 12.54
C GLU A 81 -36.96 -1.82 12.91
N ASP A 82 -36.38 -1.34 14.02
CA ASP A 82 -36.52 0.05 14.49
C ASP A 82 -35.88 1.07 13.53
N SER A 83 -34.76 0.73 12.86
CA SER A 83 -34.16 1.59 11.83
C SER A 83 -34.97 1.69 10.54
N LYS A 84 -35.88 0.74 10.28
CA LYS A 84 -36.84 0.78 9.16
C LYS A 84 -38.15 1.50 9.53
N GLY A 85 -38.49 1.55 10.81
CA GLY A 85 -39.64 2.26 11.35
C GLY A 85 -39.28 3.69 11.77
N GLY A 86 -39.51 4.66 10.89
CA GLY A 86 -39.29 6.07 11.18
C GLY A 86 -40.10 6.58 12.38
N THR A 87 -39.57 6.45 13.60
CA THR A 87 -40.05 7.17 14.77
C THR A 87 -38.88 7.47 15.71
N LYS A 88 -38.50 8.75 15.74
CA LYS A 88 -37.55 9.33 16.70
C LYS A 88 -37.96 8.96 18.13
N LYS A 89 -37.16 8.14 18.83
CA LYS A 89 -37.07 8.19 20.28
C LYS A 89 -35.75 8.83 20.69
N LYS A 90 -35.88 9.94 21.41
CA LYS A 90 -34.80 10.71 22.03
C LYS A 90 -33.98 9.78 22.94
N SER A 91 -32.74 9.52 22.57
CA SER A 91 -31.72 9.14 23.54
C SER A 91 -31.21 10.43 24.19
N THR A 92 -31.57 10.60 25.45
CA THR A 92 -30.94 11.53 26.38
C THR A 92 -29.63 10.92 26.86
N THR A 93 -28.52 11.30 26.25
CA THR A 93 -27.21 11.23 26.91
C THR A 93 -26.38 12.47 26.54
N THR A 94 -25.98 13.13 27.60
CA THR A 94 -25.10 14.28 27.78
C THR A 94 -24.00 14.37 26.72
N GLY A 95 -24.15 15.33 25.81
CA GLY A 95 -23.24 15.52 24.68
C GLY A 95 -21.89 16.09 25.10
N ALA A 96 -20.85 15.28 25.02
CA ALA A 96 -19.55 15.77 24.57
C ALA A 96 -19.72 16.14 23.09
N LYS A 97 -19.70 17.44 22.79
CA LYS A 97 -19.78 17.95 21.41
C LYS A 97 -18.53 17.55 20.63
N THR A 98 -18.54 16.39 20.00
CA THR A 98 -17.73 16.15 18.81
C THR A 98 -18.28 17.08 17.73
N LYS A 99 -17.50 18.11 17.38
CA LYS A 99 -17.81 18.99 16.25
C LYS A 99 -17.94 18.12 14.99
N LYS A 100 -19.17 17.87 14.53
CA LYS A 100 -19.39 17.38 13.17
C LYS A 100 -18.70 18.37 12.23
N LYS A 101 -17.74 17.86 11.45
CA LYS A 101 -17.03 18.62 10.42
C LYS A 101 -18.10 19.25 9.52
N LYS A 102 -18.13 20.58 9.47
CA LYS A 102 -19.09 21.32 8.64
C LYS A 102 -18.75 21.01 7.19
N LEU A 103 -19.67 20.38 6.48
CA LEU A 103 -19.49 20.06 5.06
C LEU A 103 -19.25 21.37 4.30
N THR A 104 -18.31 21.32 3.37
CA THR A 104 -18.08 22.36 2.38
C THR A 104 -19.26 22.40 1.40
N GLU A 105 -19.46 23.55 0.75
CA GLU A 105 -20.50 23.72 -0.27
C GLU A 105 -20.40 22.65 -1.37
N THR A 106 -19.18 22.28 -1.75
CA THR A 106 -18.90 21.20 -2.70
C THR A 106 -19.40 19.84 -2.22
N GLU A 107 -19.13 19.49 -0.95
CA GLU A 107 -19.57 18.22 -0.37
C GLU A 107 -21.10 18.17 -0.25
N GLU A 108 -21.74 19.28 0.10
CA GLU A 108 -23.20 19.35 0.11
C GLU A 108 -23.81 19.17 -1.28
N VAL A 109 -23.21 19.76 -2.31
CA VAL A 109 -23.67 19.58 -3.69
C VAL A 109 -23.47 18.13 -4.13
N MET A 110 -22.31 17.52 -3.87
CA MET A 110 -22.04 16.12 -4.21
C MET A 110 -23.01 15.14 -3.54
N LEU A 111 -23.49 15.43 -2.33
CA LEU A 111 -24.48 14.59 -1.64
C LEU A 111 -25.92 14.78 -2.15
N ARG A 112 -26.22 15.91 -2.81
CA ARG A 112 -27.56 16.21 -3.35
C ARG A 112 -27.74 15.77 -4.80
N VAL A 113 -26.68 15.78 -5.59
CA VAL A 113 -26.73 15.40 -7.00
C VAL A 113 -26.93 13.88 -7.10
N ASP A 114 -27.82 13.46 -8.00
CA ASP A 114 -28.06 12.04 -8.23
C ASP A 114 -26.83 11.35 -8.86
N LYS A 115 -26.76 10.04 -8.68
CA LYS A 115 -25.62 9.22 -9.12
C LYS A 115 -25.40 9.34 -10.63
N GLU A 116 -26.46 9.39 -11.42
CA GLU A 116 -26.39 9.43 -12.88
C GLU A 116 -25.80 10.76 -13.38
N ALA A 117 -26.19 11.89 -12.78
CA ALA A 117 -25.68 13.22 -13.08
C ALA A 117 -24.21 13.39 -12.67
N ILE A 118 -23.81 12.87 -11.50
CA ILE A 118 -22.39 12.85 -11.09
C ILE A 118 -21.57 12.00 -12.06
N THR A 119 -22.07 10.81 -12.40
CA THR A 119 -21.38 9.89 -13.32
C THR A 119 -21.24 10.51 -14.71
N GLY A 120 -22.29 11.16 -15.22
CA GLY A 120 -22.28 11.86 -16.50
C GLY A 120 -21.33 13.06 -16.51
N TRP A 121 -21.32 13.85 -15.45
CA TRP A 121 -20.40 14.97 -15.30
C TRP A 121 -18.94 14.51 -15.22
N LEU A 122 -18.63 13.52 -14.37
CA LEU A 122 -17.29 12.92 -14.25
C LEU A 122 -16.82 12.35 -15.58
N SER A 123 -17.69 11.63 -16.30
CA SER A 123 -17.38 11.13 -17.65
C SER A 123 -17.03 12.27 -18.62
N GLY A 124 -17.72 13.40 -18.54
CA GLY A 124 -17.42 14.61 -19.30
C GLY A 124 -16.07 15.24 -18.94
N VAL A 125 -15.72 15.21 -17.65
CA VAL A 125 -14.42 15.68 -17.13
C VAL A 125 -13.28 14.77 -17.60
N PHE A 126 -13.45 13.45 -17.49
CA PHE A 126 -12.47 12.44 -17.88
C PHE A 126 -12.14 12.48 -19.37
N LYS A 127 -13.16 12.65 -20.23
CA LYS A 127 -12.95 12.86 -21.68
C LYS A 127 -12.04 14.05 -21.99
N LYS A 128 -12.00 15.05 -21.13
CA LYS A 128 -11.18 16.27 -21.28
C LYS A 128 -9.87 16.19 -20.51
N ASN A 129 -9.72 15.23 -19.60
CA ASN A 129 -8.56 15.08 -18.72
C ASN A 129 -8.30 13.58 -18.45
N LYS A 130 -7.62 12.94 -19.39
CA LYS A 130 -7.29 11.50 -19.34
C LYS A 130 -6.45 11.12 -18.11
N PRO A 131 -5.46 11.92 -17.66
CA PRO A 131 -4.76 11.64 -16.41
C PRO A 131 -5.68 11.61 -15.17
N LEU A 132 -6.68 12.49 -15.11
CA LEU A 132 -7.64 12.51 -14.00
C LEU A 132 -8.59 11.30 -14.04
N GLU A 133 -8.93 10.81 -15.23
CA GLU A 133 -9.64 9.54 -15.40
C GLU A 133 -8.83 8.36 -14.87
N GLN A 134 -7.53 8.33 -15.22
CA GLN A 134 -6.62 7.31 -14.69
C GLN A 134 -6.58 7.38 -13.17
N LEU A 135 -6.35 8.55 -12.57
CA LEU A 135 -6.36 8.77 -11.12
C LEU A 135 -7.71 8.40 -10.46
N PHE A 136 -8.83 8.56 -11.15
CA PHE A 136 -10.13 8.14 -10.61
C PHE A 136 -10.27 6.62 -10.60
N LEU A 137 -9.94 5.94 -11.70
CA LEU A 137 -9.97 4.47 -11.79
C LEU A 137 -9.02 3.86 -10.76
N LEU A 138 -7.87 4.47 -10.59
CA LEU A 138 -6.87 4.14 -9.60
C LEU A 138 -7.37 4.09 -8.16
N THR A 139 -8.17 5.08 -7.77
CA THR A 139 -8.61 5.27 -6.38
C THR A 139 -9.86 4.46 -6.07
N PHE A 140 -10.66 4.11 -7.09
CA PHE A 140 -11.99 3.55 -6.90
C PHE A 140 -12.25 2.23 -7.66
N SER A 141 -11.29 1.71 -8.43
CA SER A 141 -11.40 0.37 -9.03
C SER A 141 -11.27 -0.71 -7.95
N THR A 142 -12.05 -1.78 -8.09
CA THR A 142 -12.01 -2.97 -7.21
C THR A 142 -11.18 -4.11 -7.82
N ASP A 143 -10.70 -3.94 -9.05
CA ASP A 143 -9.78 -4.86 -9.68
C ASP A 143 -8.35 -4.54 -9.22
N GLU A 144 -7.60 -5.56 -8.76
CA GLU A 144 -6.15 -5.48 -8.54
C GLU A 144 -5.51 -4.99 -9.85
N THR A 145 -5.30 -3.69 -9.95
CA THR A 145 -4.83 -3.07 -11.19
C THR A 145 -3.38 -3.49 -11.36
N GLN A 146 -3.13 -4.43 -12.26
CA GLN A 146 -1.79 -4.83 -12.62
C GLN A 146 -1.15 -3.70 -13.42
N TYR A 147 0.03 -3.25 -12.99
CA TYR A 147 0.82 -2.27 -13.73
C TYR A 147 1.90 -2.95 -14.55
N THR A 148 1.97 -2.59 -15.82
CA THR A 148 3.14 -2.86 -16.67
C THR A 148 4.16 -1.74 -16.55
N THR A 149 5.41 -2.01 -16.90
CA THR A 149 6.47 -0.98 -16.96
C THR A 149 6.10 0.16 -17.91
N ASP A 150 5.44 -0.13 -19.04
CA ASP A 150 5.03 0.88 -20.01
C ASP A 150 3.97 1.83 -19.44
N GLN A 151 3.00 1.28 -18.68
CA GLN A 151 1.98 2.10 -18.01
C GLN A 151 2.61 3.00 -16.95
N VAL A 152 3.54 2.47 -16.15
CA VAL A 152 4.26 3.26 -15.14
C VAL A 152 5.04 4.39 -15.81
N ARG A 153 5.79 4.09 -16.88
CA ARG A 153 6.53 5.09 -17.65
C ARG A 153 5.60 6.17 -18.22
N GLU A 154 4.47 5.77 -18.79
CA GLU A 154 3.49 6.71 -19.34
C GLU A 154 2.93 7.65 -18.25
N ILE A 155 2.53 7.13 -17.09
CA ILE A 155 2.02 7.91 -15.96
C ILE A 155 3.05 8.98 -15.55
N MET A 156 4.32 8.58 -15.42
CA MET A 156 5.40 9.47 -15.03
C MET A 156 5.69 10.52 -16.10
N GLU A 157 5.78 10.13 -17.37
CA GLU A 157 6.03 11.05 -18.48
C GLU A 157 4.91 12.08 -18.65
N GLN A 158 3.65 11.67 -18.50
CA GLN A 158 2.52 12.58 -18.52
C GLN A 158 2.58 13.57 -17.35
N THR A 159 2.95 13.08 -16.16
CA THR A 159 3.15 13.93 -14.96
C THR A 159 4.27 14.94 -15.19
N ILE A 160 5.43 14.51 -15.69
CA ILE A 160 6.54 15.38 -16.06
C ILE A 160 6.12 16.42 -17.10
N LYS A 161 5.43 16.00 -18.16
CA LYS A 161 4.96 16.88 -19.23
C LYS A 161 3.97 17.93 -18.73
N SER A 162 3.13 17.59 -17.74
CA SER A 162 2.16 18.52 -17.16
C SER A 162 2.81 19.70 -16.41
N VAL A 163 4.01 19.51 -15.87
CA VAL A 163 4.74 20.54 -15.10
C VAL A 163 5.87 21.16 -15.90
N ALA A 164 6.76 20.34 -16.45
CA ALA A 164 7.94 20.79 -17.18
C ALA A 164 7.65 21.12 -18.64
N GLY A 165 6.68 20.45 -19.27
CA GLY A 165 6.37 20.63 -20.68
C GLY A 165 7.60 20.40 -21.58
N ARG A 166 7.96 21.41 -22.37
CA ARG A 166 9.17 21.41 -23.23
C ARG A 166 10.34 22.21 -22.66
N ARG A 167 10.27 22.62 -21.39
CA ARG A 167 11.30 23.47 -20.77
C ARG A 167 12.60 22.68 -20.58
N LYS A 168 13.74 23.36 -20.76
CA LYS A 168 15.09 22.83 -20.45
C LYS A 168 15.61 23.27 -19.09
N THR A 169 14.91 24.17 -18.42
CA THR A 169 15.24 24.66 -17.07
C THR A 169 13.99 24.62 -16.22
N LEU A 170 14.10 24.19 -14.96
CA LEU A 170 12.97 24.14 -14.02
C LEU A 170 13.34 24.77 -12.68
N GLU A 171 12.60 25.82 -12.31
CA GLU A 171 12.73 26.51 -11.04
C GLU A 171 12.28 25.64 -9.86
N GLY A 172 12.81 25.90 -8.66
CA GLY A 172 12.57 25.07 -7.48
C GLY A 172 11.10 24.93 -7.07
N ALA A 173 10.26 25.93 -7.35
CA ALA A 173 8.81 25.84 -7.12
C ALA A 173 8.14 24.82 -8.06
N ASN A 174 8.53 24.81 -9.34
CA ASN A 174 8.04 23.86 -10.32
C ASN A 174 8.60 22.46 -10.10
N VAL A 175 9.85 22.32 -9.63
CA VAL A 175 10.38 21.02 -9.19
C VAL A 175 9.56 20.50 -8.02
N LYS A 176 9.24 21.33 -7.01
CA LYS A 176 8.38 20.92 -5.89
C LYS A 176 7.04 20.39 -6.39
N LYS A 177 6.37 21.17 -7.25
CA LYS A 177 5.08 20.81 -7.82
C LYS A 177 5.15 19.48 -8.58
N LEU A 178 6.26 19.25 -9.32
CA LEU A 178 6.47 17.98 -10.00
C LEU A 178 6.61 16.81 -9.03
N MET A 179 7.40 16.95 -7.95
CA MET A 179 7.54 15.88 -6.96
C MET A 179 6.22 15.60 -6.23
N ASP A 180 5.48 16.64 -5.84
CA ASP A 180 4.17 16.50 -5.20
C ASP A 180 3.20 15.72 -6.11
N LEU A 181 3.15 16.05 -7.40
CA LEU A 181 2.31 15.35 -8.38
C LEU A 181 2.81 13.94 -8.69
N MET A 182 4.12 13.71 -8.72
CA MET A 182 4.72 12.40 -8.95
C MET A 182 4.35 11.43 -7.82
N ASN A 183 4.41 11.88 -6.58
CA ASN A 183 4.02 11.06 -5.42
C ASN A 183 2.55 10.64 -5.49
N ILE A 184 1.65 11.56 -5.86
CA ILE A 184 0.22 11.25 -6.07
C ILE A 184 0.03 10.27 -7.23
N ALA A 185 0.76 10.46 -8.33
CA ALA A 185 0.64 9.61 -9.51
C ALA A 185 1.18 8.18 -9.28
N LEU A 186 2.19 8.02 -8.42
CA LEU A 186 2.85 6.74 -8.13
C LEU A 186 2.30 6.00 -6.91
N GLU A 187 1.60 6.64 -5.98
CA GLU A 187 0.86 5.98 -4.87
C GLU A 187 0.19 4.63 -5.22
N PRO A 188 -0.56 4.52 -6.33
CA PRO A 188 -1.19 3.24 -6.72
C PRO A 188 -0.24 2.18 -7.28
N VAL A 189 0.78 2.63 -8.00
CA VAL A 189 1.86 1.77 -8.49
C VAL A 189 2.60 1.22 -7.29
N ASN A 190 2.81 2.05 -6.26
CA ASN A 190 3.44 1.68 -5.00
C ASN A 190 2.58 0.66 -4.23
N HIS A 191 1.26 0.83 -4.22
CA HIS A 191 0.34 -0.16 -3.66
C HIS A 191 0.45 -1.50 -4.40
N TYR A 192 0.43 -1.48 -5.74
CA TYR A 192 0.61 -2.69 -6.55
C TYR A 192 1.96 -3.38 -6.30
N VAL A 193 3.04 -2.60 -6.22
CA VAL A 193 4.39 -3.10 -5.88
C VAL A 193 4.40 -3.76 -4.50
N THR A 194 3.69 -3.18 -3.52
CA THR A 194 3.60 -3.75 -2.17
C THR A 194 2.91 -5.12 -2.17
N VAL A 195 1.79 -5.26 -2.87
CA VAL A 195 1.04 -6.54 -2.94
C VAL A 195 1.72 -7.56 -3.86
N SER A 196 2.53 -7.11 -4.81
CA SER A 196 3.27 -7.95 -5.76
C SER A 196 4.76 -8.05 -5.44
N ILE A 197 5.17 -7.80 -4.20
CA ILE A 197 6.58 -7.66 -3.79
C ILE A 197 7.45 -8.87 -4.17
N ASN A 198 6.85 -10.05 -4.23
CA ASN A 198 7.52 -11.31 -4.58
C ASN A 198 7.59 -11.59 -6.09
N LYS A 199 6.97 -10.76 -6.93
CA LYS A 199 6.94 -10.96 -8.38
C LYS A 199 8.10 -10.20 -9.04
N PRO A 200 8.69 -10.72 -10.13
CA PRO A 200 9.78 -10.05 -10.86
C PRO A 200 9.44 -8.62 -11.33
N ILE A 201 8.16 -8.40 -11.66
CA ILE A 201 7.63 -7.10 -12.10
C ILE A 201 7.91 -5.97 -11.11
N THR A 202 8.03 -6.25 -9.82
CA THR A 202 8.33 -5.23 -8.79
C THR A 202 9.67 -4.56 -9.03
N LEU A 203 10.72 -5.34 -9.34
CA LEU A 203 12.04 -4.78 -9.62
C LEU A 203 12.11 -4.10 -10.99
N ASP A 204 11.29 -4.56 -11.95
CA ASP A 204 11.17 -3.92 -13.26
C ASP A 204 10.46 -2.56 -13.16
N ILE A 205 9.42 -2.45 -12.32
CA ILE A 205 8.75 -1.20 -11.99
C ILE A 205 9.71 -0.26 -11.25
N PHE A 206 10.44 -0.75 -10.24
CA PHE A 206 11.46 0.04 -9.55
C PHE A 206 12.46 0.64 -10.55
N SER A 207 13.03 -0.19 -11.43
CA SER A 207 13.97 0.27 -12.46
C SER A 207 13.34 1.33 -13.37
N THR A 208 12.09 1.09 -13.80
CA THR A 208 11.37 2.00 -14.69
C THR A 208 11.14 3.37 -14.05
N VAL A 209 10.76 3.41 -12.77
CA VAL A 209 10.55 4.66 -12.03
C VAL A 209 11.85 5.47 -11.98
N ILE A 210 12.92 4.78 -11.59
CA ILE A 210 14.23 5.39 -11.46
C ILE A 210 14.74 5.90 -12.81
N GLU A 211 14.78 5.05 -13.85
CA GLU A 211 15.23 5.42 -15.20
C GLU A 211 14.45 6.61 -15.76
N THR A 212 13.12 6.61 -15.61
CA THR A 212 12.28 7.70 -16.11
C THR A 212 12.61 9.04 -15.44
N MET A 213 12.89 9.01 -14.13
CA MET A 213 13.33 10.18 -13.39
C MET A 213 14.76 10.60 -13.73
N THR A 214 15.67 9.65 -13.92
CA THR A 214 17.06 9.91 -14.35
C THR A 214 17.08 10.57 -15.72
N ASP A 215 16.31 10.05 -16.69
CA ASP A 215 16.16 10.63 -18.02
C ASP A 215 15.61 12.06 -17.96
N PHE A 216 14.66 12.31 -17.05
CA PHE A 216 14.17 13.65 -16.80
C PHE A 216 15.22 14.57 -16.18
N GLN A 217 15.97 14.11 -15.19
CA GLN A 217 17.02 14.88 -14.53
C GLN A 217 18.14 15.24 -15.50
N ASN A 218 18.53 14.30 -16.37
CA ASN A 218 19.58 14.51 -17.37
C ASN A 218 19.23 15.56 -18.43
N ARG A 219 17.93 15.74 -18.75
CA ARG A 219 17.47 16.71 -19.75
C ARG A 219 17.09 18.08 -19.19
N ILE A 220 17.05 18.25 -17.87
CA ILE A 220 16.60 19.48 -17.21
C ILE A 220 17.73 20.13 -16.41
N ARG A 221 17.89 21.44 -16.55
CA ARG A 221 18.74 22.23 -15.66
C ARG A 221 17.94 22.67 -14.44
N THR A 222 18.35 22.22 -13.26
CA THR A 222 17.83 22.69 -11.98
C THR A 222 18.90 22.63 -10.90
N TYR A 223 18.77 23.45 -9.86
CA TYR A 223 19.62 23.41 -8.67
C TYR A 223 18.89 22.81 -7.46
N SER A 224 17.67 22.31 -7.66
CA SER A 224 16.87 21.74 -6.58
C SER A 224 17.32 20.32 -6.25
N LYS A 225 17.63 20.06 -4.98
CA LYS A 225 17.92 18.70 -4.45
C LYS A 225 16.68 17.81 -4.30
N LYS A 226 15.49 18.29 -4.67
CA LYS A 226 14.23 17.55 -4.46
C LYS A 226 14.11 16.31 -5.33
N ILE A 227 14.79 16.28 -6.47
CA ILE A 227 14.87 15.07 -7.30
C ILE A 227 15.73 14.02 -6.60
N ASP A 228 16.86 14.43 -5.99
CA ASP A 228 17.71 13.53 -5.23
C ASP A 228 16.95 12.95 -4.02
N LEU A 229 16.23 13.81 -3.28
CA LEU A 229 15.36 13.39 -2.18
C LEU A 229 14.26 12.41 -2.63
N PHE A 230 13.71 12.57 -3.83
CA PHE A 230 12.74 11.63 -4.37
C PHE A 230 13.33 10.23 -4.54
N TYR A 231 14.56 10.10 -5.04
CA TYR A 231 15.21 8.79 -5.13
C TYR A 231 15.44 8.18 -3.75
N ASP A 232 15.95 8.97 -2.81
CA ASP A 232 16.23 8.51 -1.44
C ASP A 232 14.94 8.02 -0.76
N GLU A 233 13.87 8.81 -0.84
CA GLU A 233 12.56 8.46 -0.28
C GLU A 233 11.96 7.21 -0.95
N TYR A 234 12.07 7.08 -2.27
CA TYR A 234 11.51 5.94 -3.00
C TYR A 234 12.29 4.64 -2.71
N ILE A 235 13.63 4.71 -2.67
CA ILE A 235 14.49 3.57 -2.31
C ILE A 235 14.24 3.16 -0.87
N HIS A 236 14.18 4.12 0.06
CA HIS A 236 13.90 3.86 1.47
C HIS A 236 12.53 3.22 1.67
N TRP A 237 11.49 3.75 1.02
CA TRP A 237 10.15 3.17 1.06
C TRP A 237 10.14 1.70 0.58
N LEU A 238 10.78 1.42 -0.56
CA LEU A 238 10.83 0.06 -1.09
C LEU A 238 11.63 -0.87 -0.16
N ALA A 239 12.75 -0.39 0.39
CA ALA A 239 13.56 -1.16 1.33
C ALA A 239 12.78 -1.55 2.59
N LEU A 240 12.04 -0.60 3.19
CA LEU A 240 11.15 -0.88 4.32
C LEU A 240 10.02 -1.85 3.93
N THR A 241 9.44 -1.67 2.75
CA THR A 241 8.38 -2.56 2.24
C THR A 241 8.88 -3.99 2.11
N ILE A 242 10.10 -4.18 1.57
CA ILE A 242 10.77 -5.49 1.50
C ILE A 242 10.98 -6.04 2.90
N ASN A 243 11.62 -5.30 3.80
CA ASN A 243 11.96 -5.80 5.14
C ASN A 243 10.74 -6.09 6.03
N ASN A 244 9.58 -5.51 5.73
CA ASN A 244 8.32 -5.77 6.40
C ASN A 244 7.54 -6.97 5.85
N VAL A 245 8.07 -7.70 4.84
CA VAL A 245 7.46 -8.95 4.37
C VAL A 245 7.47 -9.97 5.52
N GLN A 246 6.27 -10.35 5.97
CA GLN A 246 6.08 -11.20 7.16
C GLN A 246 6.45 -12.67 6.91
N VAL A 247 6.31 -13.14 5.66
CA VAL A 247 6.60 -14.54 5.30
C VAL A 247 8.08 -14.65 4.96
N LYS A 248 8.85 -15.26 5.87
CA LYS A 248 10.32 -15.39 5.74
C LYS A 248 10.78 -15.94 4.38
N SER A 249 10.19 -17.03 3.90
CA SER A 249 10.57 -17.64 2.62
C SER A 249 10.36 -16.70 1.43
N VAL A 250 9.30 -15.88 1.47
CA VAL A 250 9.01 -14.89 0.43
C VAL A 250 10.02 -13.75 0.51
N TRP A 251 10.32 -13.27 1.71
CA TRP A 251 11.36 -12.26 1.93
C TRP A 251 12.72 -12.73 1.40
N GLU A 252 13.14 -13.94 1.74
CA GLU A 252 14.39 -14.55 1.30
C GLU A 252 14.52 -14.64 -0.23
N GLU A 253 13.42 -14.97 -0.92
CA GLU A 253 13.34 -14.98 -2.39
C GLU A 253 13.47 -13.57 -2.99
N VAL A 254 12.82 -12.58 -2.38
CA VAL A 254 12.94 -11.17 -2.78
C VAL A 254 14.38 -10.68 -2.64
N ILE A 255 15.04 -10.98 -1.51
CA ILE A 255 16.46 -10.63 -1.29
C ILE A 255 17.36 -11.26 -2.35
N LYS A 256 17.21 -12.56 -2.60
CA LYS A 256 17.94 -13.28 -3.65
C LYS A 256 17.81 -12.58 -5.00
N ASN A 257 16.59 -12.23 -5.38
CA ASN A 257 16.32 -11.57 -6.66
C ASN A 257 16.98 -10.19 -6.74
N ILE A 258 16.94 -9.39 -5.68
CA ILE A 258 17.54 -8.05 -5.67
C ILE A 258 19.07 -8.14 -5.71
N VAL A 259 19.68 -9.03 -4.91
CA VAL A 259 21.13 -9.23 -4.92
C VAL A 259 21.57 -9.75 -6.28
N TYR A 260 20.89 -10.75 -6.84
CA TYR A 260 21.18 -11.25 -8.18
C TYR A 260 21.12 -10.14 -9.23
N LYS A 261 20.04 -9.35 -9.28
CA LYS A 261 19.92 -8.25 -10.25
C LYS A 261 21.03 -7.21 -10.08
N THR A 262 21.44 -6.93 -8.84
CA THR A 262 22.56 -6.03 -8.56
C THR A 262 23.85 -6.51 -9.23
N PHE A 263 24.24 -7.76 -9.01
CA PHE A 263 25.48 -8.31 -9.56
C PHE A 263 25.39 -8.58 -11.08
N GLU A 264 24.21 -8.96 -11.58
CA GLU A 264 23.95 -9.12 -13.01
C GLU A 264 24.24 -7.84 -13.81
N GLN A 265 23.96 -6.66 -13.24
CA GLN A 265 24.27 -5.38 -13.90
C GLN A 265 25.76 -5.19 -14.16
N PHE A 266 26.62 -5.57 -13.21
CA PHE A 266 28.08 -5.47 -13.38
C PHE A 266 28.61 -6.53 -14.34
N VAL A 267 28.13 -7.77 -14.21
CA VAL A 267 28.71 -8.91 -14.94
C VAL A 267 28.18 -9.01 -16.37
N ASN A 268 26.86 -9.00 -16.54
CA ASN A 268 26.24 -9.26 -17.84
C ASN A 268 26.06 -7.98 -18.64
N LYS A 269 25.62 -6.90 -17.98
CA LYS A 269 25.34 -5.62 -18.65
C LYS A 269 26.58 -4.72 -18.75
N LYS A 270 27.68 -5.07 -18.07
CA LYS A 270 28.94 -4.31 -18.04
C LYS A 270 28.71 -2.84 -17.67
N ILE A 271 27.74 -2.58 -16.80
CA ILE A 271 27.51 -1.24 -16.26
C ILE A 271 28.61 -0.96 -15.24
N GLU A 272 29.30 0.16 -15.40
CA GLU A 272 30.35 0.59 -14.48
C GLU A 272 29.83 1.69 -13.56
N GLY A 273 30.21 1.60 -12.27
CA GLY A 273 29.93 2.63 -11.28
C GLY A 273 28.60 2.44 -10.53
N LYS A 274 27.93 3.57 -10.25
CA LYS A 274 26.77 3.63 -9.36
C LYS A 274 25.54 3.03 -10.07
N THR A 275 24.90 2.06 -9.44
CA THR A 275 23.60 1.55 -9.86
C THR A 275 22.57 1.78 -8.77
N TYR A 276 21.30 1.95 -9.14
CA TYR A 276 20.23 2.13 -8.17
C TYR A 276 19.90 0.84 -7.41
N TYR A 277 20.25 -0.31 -7.97
CA TYR A 277 20.18 -1.59 -7.27
C TYR A 277 21.19 -1.68 -6.12
N ASN A 278 22.40 -1.13 -6.28
CA ASN A 278 23.38 -1.02 -5.18
C ASN A 278 22.80 -0.25 -4.00
N PHE A 279 22.15 0.89 -4.27
CA PHE A 279 21.53 1.71 -3.24
C PHE A 279 20.37 0.98 -2.56
N LEU A 280 19.54 0.27 -3.33
CA LEU A 280 18.46 -0.53 -2.77
C LEU A 280 18.98 -1.64 -1.86
N VAL A 281 19.97 -2.43 -2.28
CA VAL A 281 20.58 -3.47 -1.44
C VAL A 281 21.16 -2.88 -0.15
N LYS A 282 21.87 -1.76 -0.27
CA LYS A 282 22.46 -1.07 0.88
C LYS A 282 21.39 -0.62 1.87
N GLU A 283 20.32 0.00 1.38
CA GLU A 283 19.23 0.49 2.22
C GLU A 283 18.42 -0.66 2.86
N VAL A 284 18.20 -1.74 2.12
CA VAL A 284 17.58 -2.98 2.64
C VAL A 284 18.44 -3.57 3.77
N TYR A 285 19.77 -3.59 3.64
CA TYR A 285 20.64 -4.08 4.71
C TYR A 285 20.62 -3.18 5.95
N HIS A 286 20.70 -1.86 5.80
CA HIS A 286 20.76 -0.95 6.95
C HIS A 286 19.42 -0.81 7.68
N SER A 287 18.29 -1.01 6.99
CA SER A 287 16.96 -1.01 7.60
C SER A 287 16.50 -2.38 8.12
N ALA A 288 17.29 -3.43 7.88
CA ALA A 288 16.98 -4.80 8.31
C ALA A 288 17.30 -5.04 9.80
N ASN A 289 16.59 -5.99 10.41
CA ASN A 289 16.95 -6.51 11.72
C ASN A 289 18.20 -7.42 11.65
N LYS A 290 18.77 -7.81 12.81
CA LYS A 290 20.01 -8.60 12.85
C LYS A 290 19.95 -9.94 12.12
N GLU A 291 18.82 -10.64 12.17
CA GLU A 291 18.65 -11.92 11.48
C GLU A 291 18.61 -11.72 9.97
N GLN A 292 17.86 -10.70 9.53
CA GLN A 292 17.78 -10.31 8.12
C GLN A 292 19.14 -9.84 7.59
N GLN A 293 19.88 -9.01 8.34
CA GLN A 293 21.22 -8.55 7.97
C GLN A 293 22.17 -9.71 7.72
N LYS A 294 22.15 -10.72 8.61
CA LYS A 294 22.97 -11.93 8.45
C LYS A 294 22.63 -12.66 7.15
N TYR A 295 21.34 -12.87 6.86
CA TYR A 295 20.91 -13.52 5.62
C TYR A 295 21.34 -12.74 4.37
N ILE A 296 21.15 -11.42 4.36
CA ILE A 296 21.56 -10.55 3.25
C ILE A 296 23.08 -10.65 3.02
N ALA A 297 23.87 -10.65 4.11
CA ALA A 297 25.31 -10.78 4.01
C ALA A 297 25.76 -12.13 3.45
N ASP A 298 25.13 -13.22 3.89
CA ASP A 298 25.40 -14.55 3.34
C ASP A 298 25.09 -14.59 1.83
N GLU A 299 23.99 -13.99 1.39
CA GLU A 299 23.61 -13.91 -0.02
C GLU A 299 24.59 -13.05 -0.85
N LEU A 300 25.08 -11.94 -0.29
CA LEU A 300 26.12 -11.11 -0.90
C LEU A 300 27.44 -11.88 -1.05
N VAL A 301 27.86 -12.63 -0.04
CA VAL A 301 29.06 -13.47 -0.10
C VAL A 301 28.93 -14.52 -1.20
N VAL A 302 27.76 -15.17 -1.32
CA VAL A 302 27.50 -16.15 -2.39
C VAL A 302 27.72 -15.51 -3.76
N HIS A 303 27.21 -14.31 -4.00
CA HIS A 303 27.34 -13.65 -5.29
C HIS A 303 28.76 -13.12 -5.57
N ILE A 304 29.45 -12.59 -4.55
CA ILE A 304 30.87 -12.19 -4.66
C ILE A 304 31.75 -13.37 -5.07
N LEU A 305 31.49 -14.57 -4.54
CA LEU A 305 32.31 -15.76 -4.79
C LEU A 305 31.93 -16.53 -6.06
N SER A 306 30.65 -16.52 -6.42
CA SER A 306 30.14 -17.34 -7.54
C SER A 306 30.15 -16.62 -8.88
N MET A 307 30.05 -15.28 -8.89
CA MET A 307 30.02 -14.50 -10.12
C MET A 307 31.41 -13.93 -10.45
N PRO A 308 31.80 -13.84 -11.73
CA PRO A 308 33.09 -13.29 -12.16
C PRO A 308 33.10 -11.74 -12.09
N VAL A 309 32.60 -11.20 -10.99
CA VAL A 309 32.47 -9.76 -10.77
C VAL A 309 33.80 -9.18 -10.31
N LYS A 310 34.21 -8.09 -10.96
CA LYS A 310 35.42 -7.36 -10.60
C LYS A 310 35.03 -6.14 -9.79
N ARG A 311 35.67 -5.95 -8.63
CA ARG A 311 35.43 -4.78 -7.76
C ARG A 311 35.56 -3.44 -8.50
N GLN A 312 36.40 -3.38 -9.54
CA GLN A 312 36.65 -2.18 -10.35
C GLN A 312 35.43 -1.74 -11.16
N LEU A 313 34.45 -2.64 -11.37
CA LEU A 313 33.20 -2.31 -12.04
C LEU A 313 32.22 -1.59 -11.11
N MET A 314 32.41 -1.71 -9.80
CA MET A 314 31.54 -1.11 -8.78
C MET A 314 32.06 0.26 -8.37
N ASP A 315 31.15 1.15 -7.99
CA ASP A 315 31.55 2.40 -7.39
C ASP A 315 32.18 2.19 -6.00
N PHE A 316 33.04 3.12 -5.61
CA PHE A 316 33.81 3.02 -4.37
C PHE A 316 32.93 2.96 -3.10
N GLU A 317 31.80 3.67 -3.08
CA GLU A 317 30.91 3.66 -1.91
C GLU A 317 30.26 2.29 -1.73
N TYR A 318 29.88 1.63 -2.82
CA TYR A 318 29.32 0.29 -2.75
C TYR A 318 30.37 -0.76 -2.36
N VAL A 319 31.62 -0.65 -2.86
CA VAL A 319 32.71 -1.52 -2.42
C VAL A 319 32.99 -1.37 -0.92
N LEU A 320 32.94 -0.14 -0.39
CA LEU A 320 33.06 0.10 1.05
C LEU A 320 31.91 -0.51 1.83
N PHE A 321 30.68 -0.39 1.35
CA PHE A 321 29.51 -1.05 1.94
C PHE A 321 29.69 -2.57 1.99
N LEU A 322 30.10 -3.21 0.90
CA LEU A 322 30.35 -4.67 0.88
C LEU A 322 31.43 -5.07 1.90
N LYS A 323 32.45 -4.23 2.09
CA LYS A 323 33.50 -4.45 3.09
C LYS A 323 32.97 -4.30 4.51
N GLU A 324 32.15 -3.29 4.77
CA GLU A 324 31.46 -3.07 6.05
C GLU A 324 30.60 -4.29 6.42
N VAL A 325 29.74 -4.75 5.51
CA VAL A 325 28.92 -5.96 5.68
C VAL A 325 29.78 -7.17 6.03
N ALA A 326 30.89 -7.36 5.31
CA ALA A 326 31.76 -8.50 5.52
C ALA A 326 32.47 -8.48 6.89
N LEU A 327 32.80 -7.30 7.40
CA LEU A 327 33.39 -7.12 8.74
C LEU A 327 32.34 -7.29 9.83
N ASP A 328 31.17 -6.66 9.68
CA ASP A 328 30.08 -6.69 10.66
C ASP A 328 29.55 -8.10 10.91
N GLN A 329 29.59 -8.96 9.89
CA GLN A 329 29.08 -10.32 9.94
C GLN A 329 30.18 -11.37 10.12
N ASP A 330 31.42 -10.95 10.36
CA ASP A 330 32.59 -11.84 10.57
C ASP A 330 32.81 -12.83 9.40
N VAL A 331 32.64 -12.33 8.16
CA VAL A 331 32.81 -13.11 6.91
C VAL A 331 33.90 -12.55 6.00
N TYR A 332 34.66 -11.55 6.45
CA TYR A 332 35.70 -10.89 5.64
C TYR A 332 36.73 -11.87 5.08
N ASP A 333 37.17 -12.85 5.85
CA ASP A 333 38.16 -13.84 5.42
C ASP A 333 37.69 -14.64 4.19
N LYS A 334 36.38 -14.85 4.02
CA LYS A 334 35.81 -15.55 2.86
C LYS A 334 35.94 -14.73 1.58
N VAL A 335 35.91 -13.40 1.68
CA VAL A 335 35.82 -12.48 0.53
C VAL A 335 37.04 -11.57 0.42
N GLN A 336 38.09 -11.79 1.21
CA GLN A 336 39.30 -10.94 1.23
C GLN A 336 39.93 -10.77 -0.16
N GLN A 337 39.92 -11.81 -0.99
CA GLN A 337 40.47 -11.76 -2.34
C GLN A 337 39.74 -10.73 -3.22
N PHE A 338 38.42 -10.59 -3.07
CA PHE A 338 37.63 -9.61 -3.81
C PHE A 338 38.04 -8.16 -3.48
N PHE A 339 38.44 -7.91 -2.24
CA PHE A 339 38.89 -6.58 -1.79
C PHE A 339 40.37 -6.30 -2.05
N SER A 340 41.14 -7.29 -2.48
CA SER A 340 42.56 -7.13 -2.74
C SER A 340 42.78 -6.26 -3.98
N ILE A 341 43.66 -5.27 -3.90
CA ILE A 341 44.04 -4.45 -5.05
C ILE A 341 45.13 -5.22 -5.80
N ASP A 342 44.91 -5.57 -7.07
CA ASP A 342 45.98 -6.05 -7.96
C ASP A 342 46.95 -4.90 -8.26
N ILE A 343 47.82 -4.54 -7.30
CA ILE A 343 48.84 -3.49 -7.48
C ILE A 343 50.09 -4.05 -8.17
N TYR A 344 50.25 -5.37 -8.25
CA TYR A 344 51.49 -5.98 -8.73
C TYR A 344 51.27 -7.27 -9.53
N LYS A 345 50.52 -7.17 -10.63
CA LYS A 345 50.63 -8.13 -11.73
C LYS A 345 50.90 -7.35 -13.01
N ASN A 346 52.13 -6.85 -13.11
CA ASN A 346 52.74 -6.54 -14.41
C ASN A 346 53.19 -7.84 -15.07
#